data_AF-N6TZ39-F1
#
_entry.id   AF-N6TZ39-F1
#
_cell.length_a   1.000
_cell.length_b   1.000
_cell.length_c   1.000
_cell.angle_alpha   90.00
_cell.angle_beta   90.00
_cell.angle_gamma   90.00
#
_symmetry.space_group_name_H-M   'P 1'
#
loop_
_entity.id
_entity.type
_entity.pdbx_description
1 polymer ?
#
loop_
_entity_poly.entity_id
_entity_poly.type
_entity_poly.pdbx_seq_one_letter_code
_entity_poly.pdbx_strand_id
1 'polypeptide(L)' 'EIHRENRDSFNYKLVQDEPVDRSCIDRIPKCRMAVQARLCSYPFYTKNCCDSCRRSQHDQIE' A
#
# COMPACT_ATOMS: atom_id res chain seq x y z
N GLU A 1 -8.89 -22.86 -35.67
CA GLU A 1 -8.02 -23.42 -34.63
C GLU A 1 -7.54 -22.31 -33.70
N ILE A 2 -7.41 -22.63 -32.42
CA ILE A 2 -7.05 -21.73 -31.33
C ILE A 2 -5.52 -21.59 -31.30
N HIS A 3 -4.99 -20.37 -31.39
CA HIS A 3 -3.64 -20.08 -30.91
C HIS A 3 -3.71 -18.94 -29.89
N ARG A 4 -3.43 -19.32 -28.64
CA ARG A 4 -3.36 -18.50 -27.44
C ARG A 4 -1.90 -18.50 -27.02
N GLU A 5 -1.28 -17.33 -26.83
CA GLU A 5 -0.16 -17.02 -25.92
C GLU A 5 0.26 -15.55 -26.13
N ASN A 6 -0.08 -14.64 -25.20
CA ASN A 6 0.72 -14.21 -24.04
C ASN A 6 2.03 -13.48 -24.38
N ARG A 7 2.01 -12.16 -24.32
CA ARG A 7 2.95 -11.43 -23.45
C ARG A 7 2.52 -9.99 -23.29
N ASP A 8 2.25 -9.64 -22.04
CA ASP A 8 1.94 -8.32 -21.55
C ASP A 8 2.74 -7.24 -22.28
N SER A 9 2.03 -6.31 -22.91
CA SER A 9 2.57 -5.02 -23.31
C SER A 9 3.24 -4.44 -22.09
N PHE A 10 4.57 -4.42 -22.11
CA PHE A 10 5.40 -3.65 -21.22
C PHE A 10 4.93 -2.20 -21.30
N ASN A 11 4.01 -1.86 -20.41
CA ASN A 11 3.58 -0.51 -20.14
C ASN A 11 4.72 0.09 -19.32
N TYR A 12 5.79 0.50 -20.01
CA TYR A 12 6.76 1.45 -19.50
C TYR A 12 6.04 2.80 -19.38
N LYS A 13 5.10 2.86 -18.44
CA LYS A 13 4.57 4.08 -17.88
C LYS A 13 5.77 4.71 -17.19
N LEU A 14 6.23 5.81 -17.76
CA LEU A 14 7.26 6.70 -17.23
C LEU A 14 7.15 6.72 -15.70
N VAL A 15 8.08 6.02 -15.05
CA VAL A 15 8.33 6.12 -13.61
C VAL A 15 8.85 7.54 -13.45
N GLN A 16 7.93 8.47 -13.26
CA GLN A 16 8.26 9.76 -12.70
C GLN A 16 8.84 9.42 -11.32
N ASP A 17 10.12 9.73 -11.13
CA ASP A 17 10.83 9.72 -9.85
C ASP A 17 10.18 10.73 -8.89
N GLU A 18 8.90 10.53 -8.54
CA GLU A 18 8.50 10.90 -7.20
C GLU A 18 9.35 10.05 -6.26
N PRO A 19 9.95 10.64 -5.22
CA PRO A 19 10.57 9.85 -4.18
C PRO A 19 9.46 8.97 -3.61
N VAL A 20 9.37 7.72 -4.07
CA VAL A 20 8.59 6.70 -3.40
C VAL A 20 9.17 6.71 -2.01
N ASP A 21 8.45 7.32 -1.08
CA ASP A 21 8.92 7.52 0.28
C ASP A 21 8.92 6.14 0.93
N ARG A 22 9.96 5.35 0.62
CA ARG A 22 10.21 3.99 1.11
C ARG A 22 10.46 4.01 2.62
N SER A 23 10.42 5.18 3.26
CA SER A 23 10.50 5.34 4.71
C SER A 23 9.22 4.89 5.42
N CYS A 24 8.07 4.92 4.72
CA CYS A 24 6.78 4.54 5.26
C CYS A 24 6.61 3.02 5.18
N ILE A 25 7.12 2.31 6.19
CA ILE A 25 6.99 0.85 6.32
C ILE A 25 6.32 0.49 7.65
N ASP A 26 5.62 -0.64 7.66
CA ASP A 26 5.10 -1.23 8.88
C ASP A 26 6.25 -1.84 9.69
N ARG A 27 6.36 -1.41 10.94
CA ARG A 27 7.41 -1.81 11.89
C ARG A 27 6.93 -2.84 12.90
N ILE A 28 5.63 -3.07 13.01
CA ILE A 28 5.04 -4.05 13.93
C ILE A 28 4.14 -5.05 13.17
N PRO A 29 4.10 -6.33 13.58
CA PRO A 29 3.35 -7.36 12.86
C PRO A 29 1.83 -7.23 13.00
N LYS A 30 1.33 -6.48 13.99
CA LYS A 30 -0.12 -6.34 14.29
C LYS A 30 -0.78 -5.15 13.60
N CYS A 31 -0.18 -4.59 12.54
CA CYS A 31 -0.73 -3.42 11.87
C CYS A 31 -2.12 -3.62 11.26
N ARG A 32 -2.43 -4.83 10.78
CA ARG A 32 -3.78 -5.18 10.34
C ARG A 32 -4.83 -5.00 11.44
N MET A 33 -4.52 -5.43 12.66
CA MET A 33 -5.42 -5.24 13.82
C MET A 33 -5.53 -3.77 14.20
N ALA A 34 -4.42 -3.03 14.12
CA ALA A 34 -4.41 -1.59 14.39
C ALA A 34 -5.33 -0.83 13.43
N VAL A 35 -5.32 -1.17 12.15
CA VAL A 35 -6.24 -0.63 11.13
C VAL A 35 -7.69 -0.97 11.48
N GLN A 36 -7.99 -2.25 11.72
CA GLN A 36 -9.37 -2.70 12.02
C GLN A 36 -9.95 -2.03 13.27
N ALA A 37 -9.12 -1.82 14.29
CA ALA A 37 -9.49 -1.12 15.52
C ALA A 37 -9.46 0.42 15.38
N ARG A 38 -9.25 0.96 14.18
CA ARG A 38 -9.14 2.40 13.88
C ARG A 38 -8.08 3.12 14.71
N LEU A 39 -7.00 2.42 15.06
CA LEU A 39 -5.90 2.94 15.86
C LEU A 39 -4.92 3.79 15.06
N CYS A 40 -5.09 3.90 13.74
CA CYS A 40 -4.25 4.74 12.88
C CYS A 40 -4.29 6.25 13.21
N SER A 41 -5.28 6.69 13.98
CA SER A 41 -5.36 8.05 14.55
C SER A 41 -4.36 8.30 15.68
N TYR A 42 -3.81 7.24 16.27
CA TYR A 42 -2.86 7.34 17.38
C TYR A 42 -1.43 7.43 16.83
N PRO A 43 -0.61 8.42 17.27
CA PRO A 43 0.72 8.66 16.73
C PRO A 43 1.65 7.45 16.73
N PHE A 44 1.50 6.57 17.73
CA PHE A 44 2.26 5.32 17.81
C PHE A 44 1.98 4.44 16.58
N TYR A 45 0.71 4.22 16.23
CA TYR A 45 0.34 3.38 15.10
C TYR A 45 0.53 4.10 13.77
N THR A 46 0.35 5.42 13.70
CA THR A 46 0.66 6.19 12.48
C THR A 46 2.14 6.05 12.09
N LYS A 47 3.05 5.99 13.07
CA LYS A 47 4.51 5.81 12.82
C LYS A 47 4.92 4.36 12.62
N ASN A 48 4.30 3.42 13.33
CA ASN A 48 4.69 2.00 13.30
C ASN A 48 3.89 1.16 12.30
N CYS A 49 2.76 1.65 11.81
CA CYS A 49 1.91 1.00 10.82
C CYS A 49 1.65 1.92 9.64
N CYS A 50 2.70 2.61 9.18
CA CYS A 50 2.58 3.67 8.20
C CYS A 50 1.95 3.17 6.88
N ASP A 51 2.44 2.05 6.34
CA ASP A 51 1.96 1.50 5.07
C ASP A 51 0.54 0.96 5.20
N SER A 52 0.27 0.16 6.24
CA SER A 52 -1.07 -0.35 6.55
C SER A 52 -2.09 0.78 6.75
N CYS A 53 -1.75 1.80 7.54
CA CYS A 53 -2.64 2.91 7.82
C CYS A 53 -2.90 3.76 6.57
N ARG A 54 -1.87 4.01 5.75
CA ARG A 54 -2.03 4.77 4.50
C ARG A 54 -2.94 4.05 3.51
N ARG A 55 -2.76 2.73 3.33
CA ARG A 55 -3.62 1.91 2.46
C ARG A 55 -5.07 1.88 2.96
N SER A 56 -5.27 1.70 4.26
CA SER A 56 -6.61 1.62 4.84
C SER A 56 -7.47 2.87 4.69
N GLN A 57 -6.86 4.05 4.51
CA GLN A 57 -7.59 5.29 4.29
C GLN A 57 -8.10 5.42 2.85
N HIS A 58 -7.45 4.76 1.88
CA HIS A 58 -7.94 4.69 0.50
C HIS A 58 -9.11 3.71 0.36
N ASP A 59 -9.14 2.65 1.17
CA ASP A 59 -10.16 1.60 1.09
C ASP A 59 -11.48 1.94 1.81
N GLN A 60 -11.60 3.10 2.48
CA GLN A 60 -12.85 3.53 3.16
C GLN A 60 -13.74 4.42 2.29
N ILE A 61 -13.41 4.59 1.00
CA ILE A 61 -14.21 5.31 0.00
C ILE A 61 -14.82 4.29 -0.96
N GLU A 62 -15.74 3.45 -0.46
CA GLU A 62 -16.77 2.74 -1.23
C GLU A 62 -18.08 2.71 -0.44
#